data_AF-A0A7S9SCJ0-F1
#
_entry.id   AF-A0A7S9SCJ0-F1
#
_cell.length_a   1.000
_cell.length_b   1.000
_cell.length_c   1.000
_cell.angle_alpha   90.00
_cell.angle_beta   90.00
_cell.angle_gamma   90.00
#
_symmetry.space_group_name_H-M   'P 1'
#
loop_
_entity.id
_entity.type
_entity.pdbx_description
1 polymer ?
#
loop_
_entity_poly.entity_id
_entity_poly.type
_entity_poly.pdbx_seq_one_letter_code
_entity_poly.pdbx_strand_id
1 'polypeptide(L)'
;MFAVIFDKNTTDENTAKDIEYYIDKIGCDANITLENDKLHYEPNLLDSTYAMNKPKTLDLLLQKGTFPSKWLTRDIATEFLVFFRENSDGIKDKKASPELLEFIKTQKYKEFKEEKFKLIKKLLEHGQDPYHYGYLRVILKIVGDEKDLDKLLESERK
;
A
#
# COMPACT_ATOMS: atom_id res chain seq x y z
N MET A 1 5.39 1.83 -19.63
CA MET A 1 5.63 1.50 -18.21
C MET A 1 4.54 0.62 -17.60
N PHE A 2 3.26 1.04 -17.54
CA PHE A 2 2.19 0.19 -16.99
C PHE A 2 2.11 -1.23 -17.55
N ALA A 3 2.24 -1.42 -18.87
CA ALA A 3 2.25 -2.75 -19.48
C ALA A 3 3.35 -3.67 -18.92
N VAL A 4 4.51 -3.12 -18.58
CA VAL A 4 5.64 -3.85 -17.98
C VAL A 4 5.33 -4.25 -16.54
N ILE A 5 4.68 -3.36 -15.78
CA ILE A 5 4.24 -3.63 -14.40
C ILE A 5 3.15 -4.72 -14.39
N PHE A 6 2.21 -4.69 -15.33
CA PHE A 6 1.11 -5.66 -15.41
C PHE A 6 1.51 -7.01 -16.01
N ASP A 7 2.71 -7.13 -16.60
CA ASP A 7 3.18 -8.41 -17.11
C ASP A 7 3.46 -9.39 -15.95
N LYS A 8 2.66 -10.45 -15.90
CA LYS A 8 2.76 -11.52 -14.92
C LYS A 8 3.87 -12.53 -15.24
N ASN A 9 4.38 -12.52 -16.46
CA ASN A 9 5.42 -13.44 -16.91
C ASN A 9 6.84 -12.90 -16.66
N THR A 10 6.96 -11.66 -16.20
CA THR A 10 8.25 -11.05 -15.87
C THR A 10 8.48 -10.98 -14.36
N THR A 11 9.73 -11.12 -13.95
CA THR A 11 10.14 -10.98 -12.54
C THR A 11 10.12 -9.51 -12.13
N ASP A 12 9.99 -9.26 -10.83
CA ASP A 12 10.12 -7.90 -10.28
C ASP A 12 11.49 -7.28 -10.62
N GLU A 13 12.58 -8.07 -10.60
CA GLU A 13 13.92 -7.59 -11.00
C GLU A 13 13.95 -7.04 -12.44
N ASN A 14 13.32 -7.76 -13.35
CA ASN A 14 13.31 -7.37 -14.76
C ASN A 14 12.36 -6.20 -14.98
N THR A 15 11.20 -6.19 -14.30
CA THR A 15 10.33 -5.01 -14.29
C THR A 15 11.08 -3.77 -13.82
N ALA A 16 11.84 -3.85 -12.71
CA ALA A 16 12.59 -2.71 -12.20
C ALA A 16 13.62 -2.19 -13.22
N LYS A 17 14.39 -3.08 -13.86
CA LYS A 17 15.35 -2.71 -14.91
C LYS A 17 14.68 -2.03 -16.10
N ASP A 18 13.55 -2.57 -16.54
CA ASP A 18 12.79 -1.99 -17.65
C ASP A 18 12.26 -0.60 -17.29
N ILE A 19 11.65 -0.46 -16.10
CA ILE A 19 11.15 0.84 -15.59
C ILE A 19 12.28 1.86 -15.46
N GLU A 20 13.43 1.47 -14.92
CA GLU A 20 14.62 2.33 -14.84
C GLU A 20 15.05 2.80 -16.24
N TYR A 21 15.07 1.89 -17.22
CA TYR A 21 15.38 2.25 -18.61
C TYR A 21 14.38 3.25 -19.20
N TYR A 22 13.07 3.05 -18.98
CA TYR A 22 12.04 4.00 -19.43
C TYR A 22 12.25 5.40 -18.82
N ILE A 23 12.56 5.48 -17.53
CA ILE A 23 12.74 6.77 -16.85
C ILE A 23 14.07 7.42 -17.26
N ASP A 24 15.19 6.72 -17.09
CA ASP A 24 16.52 7.32 -17.20
C ASP A 24 17.03 7.47 -18.64
N LYS A 25 16.65 6.53 -19.54
CA LYS A 25 17.15 6.53 -20.92
C LYS A 25 16.17 7.12 -21.91
N ILE A 26 14.88 6.82 -21.74
CA ILE A 26 13.83 7.37 -22.61
C ILE A 26 13.34 8.73 -22.10
N GLY A 27 13.46 9.01 -20.80
CA GLY A 27 12.96 10.26 -20.21
C GLY A 27 11.46 10.23 -19.95
N CYS A 28 10.88 9.04 -19.76
CA CYS A 28 9.47 8.93 -19.38
C CYS A 28 9.24 9.50 -17.97
N ASP A 29 8.12 10.21 -17.79
CA ASP A 29 7.74 10.75 -16.49
C ASP A 29 7.35 9.62 -15.50
N ALA A 30 8.04 9.57 -14.36
CA ALA A 30 7.79 8.59 -13.31
C ALA A 30 6.46 8.83 -12.57
N ASN A 31 5.82 9.99 -12.76
CA ASN A 31 4.55 10.38 -12.15
C ASN A 31 3.34 10.22 -13.07
N ILE A 32 3.48 9.53 -14.21
CA ILE A 32 2.34 9.24 -15.08
C ILE A 32 1.25 8.46 -14.34
N THR A 33 0.02 8.80 -14.66
CA THR A 33 -1.18 8.06 -14.25
C THR A 33 -1.74 7.27 -15.42
N LEU A 34 -2.54 6.26 -15.11
CA LEU A 34 -3.29 5.51 -16.11
C LEU A 34 -4.67 6.15 -16.29
N GLU A 35 -4.79 7.00 -17.30
CA GLU A 35 -6.08 7.56 -17.70
C GLU A 35 -6.91 6.50 -18.44
N ASN A 36 -8.13 6.25 -17.96
CA ASN A 36 -9.05 5.31 -18.59
C ASN A 36 -10.49 5.65 -18.24
N ASP A 37 -11.33 5.89 -19.25
CA ASP A 37 -12.75 6.23 -19.11
C ASP A 37 -13.58 5.18 -18.35
N LYS A 38 -13.06 3.96 -18.20
CA LYS A 38 -13.72 2.85 -17.47
C LYS A 38 -13.32 2.78 -16.00
N LEU A 39 -12.25 3.48 -15.59
CA LEU A 39 -11.80 3.49 -14.20
C LEU A 39 -12.42 4.68 -13.46
N HIS A 40 -12.87 4.45 -12.23
CA HIS A 40 -13.38 5.52 -11.36
C HIS A 40 -12.25 6.32 -10.68
N TYR A 41 -11.00 6.00 -10.98
CA TYR A 41 -9.81 6.64 -10.46
C TYR A 41 -8.63 6.42 -11.41
N GLU A 42 -7.60 7.25 -11.28
CA GLU A 42 -6.39 7.20 -12.08
C GLU A 42 -5.23 6.66 -11.24
N PRO A 43 -4.94 5.34 -11.31
CA PRO A 43 -3.81 4.76 -10.59
C PRO A 43 -2.50 5.26 -11.18
N ASN A 44 -1.51 5.50 -10.33
CA ASN A 44 -0.15 5.74 -10.77
C ASN A 44 0.67 4.45 -10.80
N LEU A 45 1.96 4.57 -11.12
CA LEU A 45 2.87 3.43 -11.19
C LEU A 45 3.05 2.72 -9.84
N LEU A 46 3.01 3.43 -8.71
CA LEU A 46 3.13 2.82 -7.37
C LEU A 46 1.91 1.96 -7.04
N ASP A 47 0.70 2.47 -7.30
CA ASP A 47 -0.55 1.74 -7.10
C ASP A 47 -0.52 0.42 -7.89
N SER A 48 -0.13 0.50 -9.16
CA SER A 48 -0.04 -0.66 -10.06
C SER A 48 1.03 -1.66 -9.61
N THR A 49 2.17 -1.16 -9.18
CA THR A 49 3.29 -1.99 -8.72
C THR A 49 2.96 -2.72 -7.43
N TYR A 50 2.27 -2.04 -6.51
CA TYR A 50 1.77 -2.63 -5.28
C TYR A 50 0.75 -3.74 -5.57
N ALA A 51 -0.24 -3.48 -6.42
CA ALA A 51 -1.26 -4.45 -6.83
C ALA A 51 -0.66 -5.70 -7.51
N MET A 52 0.48 -5.55 -8.19
CA MET A 52 1.19 -6.63 -8.86
C MET A 52 2.24 -7.33 -7.99
N ASN A 53 2.35 -6.97 -6.71
CA ASN A 53 3.32 -7.50 -5.75
C ASN A 53 4.78 -7.42 -6.25
N LYS A 54 5.18 -6.23 -6.68
CA LYS A 54 6.52 -5.93 -7.24
C LYS A 54 7.31 -4.94 -6.35
N PRO A 55 7.71 -5.33 -5.12
CA PRO A 55 8.29 -4.41 -4.12
C PRO A 55 9.61 -3.76 -4.54
N LYS A 56 10.45 -4.40 -5.36
CA LYS A 56 11.70 -3.79 -5.86
C LYS A 56 11.41 -2.69 -6.85
N THR A 57 10.47 -2.91 -7.77
CA THR A 57 10.00 -1.87 -8.68
C THR A 57 9.37 -0.70 -7.90
N LEU A 58 8.67 -0.99 -6.79
CA LEU A 58 8.06 0.04 -5.94
C LEU A 58 9.15 0.93 -5.33
N ASP A 59 10.18 0.32 -4.77
CA ASP A 59 11.31 1.03 -4.16
C ASP A 59 12.08 1.86 -5.18
N LEU A 60 12.27 1.34 -6.39
CA LEU A 60 12.86 2.10 -7.49
C LEU A 60 12.02 3.34 -7.83
N LEU A 61 10.70 3.20 -8.00
CA LEU A 61 9.81 4.32 -8.33
C LEU A 61 9.84 5.41 -7.25
N LEU A 62 9.85 5.03 -5.98
CA LEU A 62 10.01 5.97 -4.87
C LEU A 62 11.35 6.72 -4.95
N GLN A 63 12.46 6.02 -5.24
CA GLN A 63 13.78 6.64 -5.44
C GLN A 63 13.83 7.57 -6.66
N LYS A 64 13.04 7.27 -7.70
CA LYS A 64 12.89 8.10 -8.91
C LYS A 64 11.91 9.27 -8.72
N GLY A 65 11.34 9.44 -7.52
CA GLY A 65 10.47 10.56 -7.19
C GLY A 65 9.02 10.38 -7.65
N THR A 66 8.55 9.15 -7.83
CA THR A 66 7.11 8.90 -7.97
C THR A 66 6.40 9.22 -6.67
N PHE A 67 5.40 10.09 -6.70
CA PHE A 67 4.65 10.48 -5.52
C PHE A 67 3.61 9.43 -5.13
N PRO A 68 3.56 9.02 -3.85
CA PRO A 68 2.53 8.13 -3.35
C PRO A 68 1.11 8.71 -3.51
N SER A 69 0.21 7.96 -4.13
CA SER A 69 -1.16 8.40 -4.36
C SER A 69 -2.04 8.14 -3.12
N LYS A 70 -3.19 8.84 -3.01
CA LYS A 70 -4.18 8.54 -1.96
C LYS A 70 -4.85 7.16 -2.14
N TRP A 71 -4.72 6.53 -3.30
CA TRP A 71 -5.35 5.24 -3.59
C TRP A 71 -4.57 4.09 -2.95
N LEU A 72 -3.24 4.18 -2.92
CA LEU A 72 -2.39 3.20 -2.25
C LEU A 72 -2.73 3.03 -0.76
N THR A 73 -3.10 4.11 -0.05
CA THR A 73 -3.50 4.01 1.36
C THR A 73 -4.81 3.22 1.52
N ARG A 74 -5.72 3.32 0.54
CA ARG A 74 -6.97 2.56 0.49
C ARG A 74 -6.72 1.09 0.20
N ASP A 75 -5.77 0.76 -0.67
CA ASP A 75 -5.40 -0.61 -0.98
C ASP A 75 -4.78 -1.31 0.25
N ILE A 76 -3.83 -0.64 0.92
CA ILE A 76 -3.27 -1.13 2.19
C ILE A 76 -4.37 -1.35 3.23
N ALA A 77 -5.30 -0.40 3.39
CA ALA A 77 -6.42 -0.54 4.32
C ALA A 77 -7.35 -1.72 3.96
N THR A 78 -7.59 -1.94 2.67
CA THR A 78 -8.43 -3.04 2.18
C THR A 78 -7.76 -4.39 2.46
N GLU A 79 -6.44 -4.48 2.36
CA GLU A 79 -5.71 -5.70 2.72
C GLU A 79 -5.84 -6.06 4.19
N PHE A 80 -5.87 -5.11 5.12
CA PHE A 80 -6.19 -5.43 6.53
C PHE A 80 -7.57 -6.09 6.65
N LEU A 81 -8.59 -5.58 5.95
CA LEU A 81 -9.93 -6.17 5.98
C LEU A 81 -9.98 -7.58 5.38
N VAL A 82 -9.29 -7.79 4.26
CA VAL A 82 -9.17 -9.11 3.62
C VAL A 82 -8.45 -10.07 4.55
N PHE A 83 -7.31 -9.65 5.10
CA PHE A 83 -6.50 -10.46 6.01
C PHE A 83 -7.28 -10.86 7.27
N PHE A 84 -8.08 -9.95 7.84
CA PHE A 84 -8.96 -10.29 8.96
C PHE A 84 -10.02 -11.33 8.57
N ARG A 85 -10.65 -11.20 7.40
CA ARG A 85 -11.66 -12.16 6.92
C ARG A 85 -11.09 -13.52 6.57
N GLU A 86 -9.86 -13.59 6.06
CA GLU A 86 -9.22 -14.86 5.69
C GLU A 86 -8.74 -15.66 6.90
N ASN A 87 -8.54 -15.00 8.04
CA ASN A 87 -7.96 -15.60 9.23
C ASN A 87 -8.90 -15.62 10.45
N SER A 88 -10.10 -15.06 10.31
CA SER A 88 -11.14 -15.00 11.35
C SER A 88 -12.50 -14.69 10.71
N ASP A 89 -13.50 -14.41 11.54
CA ASP A 89 -14.82 -13.94 11.10
C ASP A 89 -14.83 -12.49 10.56
N GLY A 90 -13.70 -11.78 10.66
CA GLY A 90 -13.53 -10.42 10.17
C GLY A 90 -14.34 -9.37 10.95
N ILE A 91 -14.52 -8.21 10.33
CA ILE A 91 -15.34 -7.10 10.88
C ILE A 91 -16.77 -7.22 10.33
N LYS A 92 -17.75 -7.30 11.23
CA LYS A 92 -19.19 -7.33 10.91
C LYS A 92 -19.89 -6.19 11.66
N ASP A 93 -20.74 -5.42 10.97
CA ASP A 93 -21.48 -4.29 11.56
C ASP A 93 -20.63 -3.33 12.42
N LYS A 94 -19.43 -3.01 11.92
CA LYS A 94 -18.43 -2.15 12.59
C LYS A 94 -17.96 -2.68 13.97
N LYS A 95 -18.02 -4.00 14.18
CA LYS A 95 -17.55 -4.67 15.39
C LYS A 95 -16.60 -5.83 15.05
N ALA A 96 -15.62 -6.06 15.91
CA ALA A 96 -14.75 -7.23 15.86
C ALA A 96 -15.41 -8.42 16.58
N SER A 97 -15.31 -9.63 16.02
CA SER A 97 -15.71 -10.85 16.73
C SER A 97 -14.68 -11.22 17.82
N PRO A 98 -15.04 -12.03 18.80
CA PRO A 98 -14.07 -12.60 19.75
C PRO A 98 -12.92 -13.33 19.04
N GLU A 99 -13.18 -14.07 17.95
CA GLU A 99 -12.09 -14.75 17.23
C GLU A 99 -11.13 -13.76 16.57
N LEU A 100 -11.64 -12.65 16.00
CA LEU A 100 -10.78 -11.61 15.45
C LEU A 100 -9.92 -10.96 16.55
N LEU A 101 -10.49 -10.71 17.73
CA LEU A 101 -9.74 -10.14 18.86
C LEU A 101 -8.66 -11.09 19.40
N GLU A 102 -8.87 -12.40 19.32
CA GLU A 102 -7.80 -13.38 19.60
C GLU A 102 -6.79 -13.45 18.46
N PHE A 103 -7.24 -13.39 17.20
CA PHE A 103 -6.38 -13.45 16.03
C PHE A 103 -5.34 -12.32 15.99
N ILE A 104 -5.72 -11.08 16.32
CA ILE A 104 -4.77 -9.95 16.34
C ILE A 104 -3.65 -10.09 17.39
N LYS A 105 -3.75 -11.05 18.32
CA LYS A 105 -2.68 -11.33 19.29
C LYS A 105 -1.63 -12.30 18.74
N THR A 106 -1.94 -12.99 17.64
CA THR A 106 -1.10 -14.02 17.04
C THR A 106 0.15 -13.44 16.39
N GLN A 107 1.19 -14.28 16.27
CA GLN A 107 2.43 -13.89 15.58
C GLN A 107 2.19 -13.57 14.10
N LYS A 108 1.29 -14.31 13.45
CA LYS A 108 0.90 -14.10 12.04
C LYS A 108 0.37 -12.68 11.79
N TYR A 109 -0.49 -12.17 12.67
CA TYR A 109 -0.95 -10.79 12.55
C TYR A 109 0.16 -9.77 12.80
N LYS A 110 1.01 -9.99 13.81
CA LYS A 110 2.12 -9.08 14.14
C LYS A 110 3.09 -8.92 12.97
N GLU A 111 3.44 -10.01 12.31
CA GLU A 111 4.32 -10.00 11.13
C GLU A 111 3.68 -9.25 9.96
N PHE A 112 2.42 -9.54 9.66
CA PHE A 112 1.65 -8.82 8.64
C PHE A 112 1.59 -7.31 8.93
N LYS A 113 1.24 -6.94 10.17
CA LYS A 113 1.16 -5.53 10.60
C LYS A 113 2.52 -4.85 10.45
N GLU A 114 3.60 -5.47 10.91
CA GLU A 114 4.94 -4.92 10.83
C GLU A 114 5.37 -4.67 9.38
N GLU A 115 5.11 -5.62 8.47
CA GLU A 115 5.39 -5.46 7.04
C GLU A 115 4.63 -4.26 6.45
N LYS A 116 3.33 -4.17 6.70
CA LYS A 116 2.51 -3.05 6.21
C LYS A 116 2.94 -1.71 6.81
N PHE A 117 3.31 -1.68 8.08
CA PHE A 117 3.76 -0.45 8.74
C PHE A 117 5.12 0.01 8.24
N LYS A 118 6.04 -0.90 7.90
CA LYS A 118 7.30 -0.57 7.22
C LYS A 118 7.04 0.08 5.86
N LEU A 119 6.08 -0.44 5.09
CA LEU A 119 5.67 0.18 3.83
C LEU A 119 5.05 1.56 4.06
N ILE A 120 4.11 1.71 5.00
CA ILE A 120 3.49 3.00 5.32
C ILE A 120 4.54 4.04 5.69
N LYS A 121 5.48 3.68 6.57
CA LYS A 121 6.58 4.57 6.94
C LYS A 121 7.38 5.02 5.71
N LYS A 122 7.73 4.08 4.83
CA LYS A 122 8.45 4.38 3.58
C LYS A 122 7.66 5.35 2.69
N LEU A 123 6.35 5.14 2.54
CA LEU A 123 5.49 6.03 1.74
C LEU A 123 5.41 7.44 2.34
N LEU A 124 5.28 7.55 3.67
CA LEU A 124 5.28 8.83 4.37
C LEU A 124 6.61 9.59 4.19
N GLU A 125 7.74 8.90 4.30
CA GLU A 125 9.08 9.47 4.04
C GLU A 125 9.23 10.02 2.59
N HIS A 126 8.43 9.50 1.65
CA HIS A 126 8.37 9.96 0.25
C HIS A 126 7.17 10.89 -0.03
N GLY A 127 6.60 11.51 1.01
CA GLY A 127 5.61 12.58 0.86
C GLY A 127 4.15 12.13 0.74
N GLN A 128 3.82 10.88 1.07
CA GLN A 128 2.42 10.49 1.24
C GLN A 128 1.75 11.34 2.33
N ASP A 129 0.59 11.93 2.03
CA ASP A 129 -0.16 12.70 3.03
C ASP A 129 -0.72 11.78 4.15
N PRO A 130 -0.33 12.00 5.43
CA PRO A 130 -0.83 11.21 6.55
C PRO A 130 -2.36 11.29 6.73
N TYR A 131 -3.02 12.34 6.23
CA TYR A 131 -4.48 12.47 6.24
C TYR A 131 -5.18 11.30 5.55
N HIS A 132 -4.58 10.73 4.51
CA HIS A 132 -5.18 9.65 3.72
C HIS A 132 -5.20 8.29 4.42
N TYR A 133 -4.57 8.13 5.59
CA TYR A 133 -4.64 6.91 6.39
C TYR A 133 -5.87 6.83 7.32
N GLY A 134 -6.79 7.81 7.25
CA GLY A 134 -8.01 7.82 8.07
C GLY A 134 -8.85 6.55 7.97
N TYR A 135 -8.93 5.94 6.79
CA TYR A 135 -9.68 4.69 6.61
C TYR A 135 -9.02 3.49 7.31
N LEU A 136 -7.70 3.32 7.16
CA LEU A 136 -6.94 2.32 7.90
C LEU A 136 -7.07 2.52 9.41
N ARG A 137 -6.99 3.77 9.88
CA ARG A 137 -7.16 4.11 11.30
C ARG A 137 -8.52 3.64 11.85
N VAL A 138 -9.60 3.83 11.10
CA VAL A 138 -10.94 3.35 11.49
C VAL A 138 -10.98 1.83 11.61
N ILE A 139 -10.36 1.11 10.67
CA ILE A 139 -10.29 -0.36 10.70
C ILE A 139 -9.54 -0.84 11.95
N LEU A 140 -8.37 -0.25 12.23
CA LEU A 140 -7.57 -0.62 13.40
C LEU A 140 -8.28 -0.28 14.71
N LYS A 141 -9.03 0.82 14.78
CA LYS A 141 -9.85 1.18 15.95
C LYS A 141 -10.91 0.13 16.29
N ILE A 142 -11.51 -0.50 15.29
CA ILE A 142 -12.53 -1.54 15.51
C ILE A 142 -11.95 -2.75 16.25
N VAL A 143 -10.66 -3.04 16.03
CA VAL A 143 -9.94 -4.14 16.70
C VAL A 143 -9.07 -3.66 17.87
N GLY A 144 -9.08 -2.36 18.18
CA GLY A 144 -8.33 -1.76 19.29
C GLY A 144 -6.82 -1.70 19.09
N ASP A 145 -6.34 -1.60 17.85
CA ASP A 145 -4.92 -1.67 17.48
C ASP A 145 -4.40 -0.42 16.72
N GLU A 146 -5.10 0.71 16.84
CA GLU A 146 -4.78 1.95 16.12
C GLU A 146 -3.55 2.70 16.64
N LYS A 147 -3.13 2.43 17.88
CA LYS A 147 -2.15 3.27 18.60
C LYS A 147 -0.81 3.40 17.88
N ASP A 148 -0.33 2.33 17.26
CA ASP A 148 0.94 2.37 16.54
C ASP A 148 0.82 3.19 15.25
N LEU A 149 -0.34 3.14 14.59
CA LEU A 149 -0.59 3.95 13.40
C LEU A 149 -0.67 5.43 13.79
N ASP A 150 -1.37 5.74 14.88
CA ASP A 150 -1.49 7.12 15.37
C ASP A 150 -0.12 7.74 15.65
N LYS A 151 0.77 6.99 16.33
CA LYS A 151 2.17 7.42 16.53
C LYS A 151 2.92 7.65 15.22
N LEU A 152 2.77 6.75 14.26
CA LEU A 152 3.42 6.84 12.96
C LEU A 152 2.92 8.04 12.14
N LEU A 153 1.62 8.36 12.21
CA LEU A 153 1.05 9.51 11.50
C LEU A 153 1.36 10.85 12.19
N GLU A 154 1.49 10.86 13.52
CA GLU A 154 1.85 12.06 14.29
C GLU A 154 3.31 12.49 14.05
N SER A 155 4.25 11.55 13.86
CA SER A 155 5.65 11.90 13.59
C SER A 155 5.85 12.66 12.28
N GLU A 156 4.91 12.53 11.34
CA GLU A 156 5.00 13.08 9.98
C GLU A 156 4.17 14.36 9.80
N ARG A 157 3.41 14.79 10.83
CA ARG A 157 2.77 16.10 10.87
C ARG A 157 3.80 17.16 11.26
N LYS A 158 4.64 17.53 10.30
CA LYS A 158 5.54 18.70 10.39
C LYS A 158 4.84 19.98 10.01
#